data_AF-A0A519PAG7-F1
#
_entry.id   AF-A0A519PAG7-F1
#
_cell.length_a   1.000
_cell.length_b   1.000
_cell.length_c   1.000
_cell.angle_alpha   90.00
_cell.angle_beta   90.00
_cell.angle_gamma   90.00
#
_symmetry.space_group_name_H-M   'P 1'
#
loop_
_entity.id
_entity.type
_entity.pdbx_description
1 polymer ?
#
loop_
_entity_poly.entity_id
_entity_poly.type
_entity_poly.pdbx_seq_one_letter_code
_entity_poly.pdbx_strand_id
1 'polypeptide(L)'
;MNAPVQKNTKAELLQNVVEHVDITSFDARPIIDSMRKMSFSSRDTARAADIFNMALEDADCSPWLILAGSTSAGGCMHVYRDMVKFGMIDAVVATGAS
;
A
#
# COMPACT_ATOMS: atom_id res chain seq x y z
N MET A 1 41.87 -25.95 -15.47
CA MET A 1 41.37 -25.76 -14.09
C MET A 1 39.96 -25.23 -14.21
N ASN A 2 38.94 -26.00 -13.83
CA ASN A 2 37.56 -25.55 -13.90
C ASN A 2 37.22 -24.81 -12.60
N ALA A 3 36.82 -23.54 -12.71
CA ALA A 3 36.35 -22.77 -11.58
C ALA A 3 35.09 -23.44 -10.98
N PRO A 4 34.91 -23.42 -9.66
CA PRO A 4 33.71 -23.97 -9.03
C PRO A 4 32.47 -23.22 -9.53
N VAL A 5 31.42 -23.98 -9.89
CA VAL A 5 30.12 -23.41 -10.29
C VAL A 5 29.58 -22.61 -9.12
N GLN A 6 29.46 -21.29 -9.28
CA GLN A 6 28.83 -20.44 -8.27
C GLN A 6 27.36 -20.82 -8.15
N LYS A 7 26.97 -21.24 -6.95
CA LYS A 7 25.56 -21.46 -6.58
C LYS A 7 24.81 -20.14 -6.77
N ASN A 8 23.69 -20.16 -7.51
CA ASN A 8 22.90 -18.96 -7.80
C ASN A 8 22.02 -18.57 -6.60
N THR A 9 22.67 -18.21 -5.49
CA THR A 9 22.01 -17.86 -4.22
C THR A 9 21.01 -16.72 -4.38
N LYS A 10 21.25 -15.78 -5.30
CA LYS A 10 20.31 -14.69 -5.58
C LYS A 10 18.98 -15.23 -6.13
N ALA A 11 19.02 -16.17 -7.07
CA ALA A 11 17.81 -16.80 -7.57
C ALA A 11 17.08 -17.59 -6.48
N GLU A 12 17.80 -18.28 -5.60
CA GLU A 12 17.21 -18.97 -4.44
C GLU A 12 16.55 -17.98 -3.47
N LEU A 13 17.18 -16.84 -3.16
CA LEU A 13 16.61 -15.84 -2.25
C LEU A 13 15.38 -15.13 -2.83
N LEU A 14 15.31 -15.00 -4.16
CA LEU A 14 14.24 -14.30 -4.87
C LEU A 14 13.22 -15.25 -5.51
N GLN A 15 13.24 -16.53 -5.15
CA GLN A 15 12.34 -17.54 -5.73
C GLN A 15 10.86 -17.29 -5.40
N ASN A 16 10.59 -16.64 -4.26
CA ASN A 16 9.24 -16.25 -3.86
C ASN A 16 8.98 -14.80 -4.26
N VAL A 17 8.07 -14.61 -5.20
CA VAL A 17 7.71 -13.28 -5.70
C VAL A 17 6.80 -12.58 -4.69
N VAL A 18 7.04 -11.29 -4.45
CA VAL A 18 6.13 -10.47 -3.66
C VAL A 18 4.85 -10.25 -4.43
N GLU A 19 3.72 -10.58 -3.83
CA GLU A 19 2.40 -10.38 -4.41
C GLU A 19 1.80 -9.04 -3.95
N HIS A 20 1.05 -8.42 -4.84
CA HIS A 20 0.32 -7.20 -4.50
C HIS A 20 -1.02 -7.52 -3.86
N VAL A 21 -1.36 -6.80 -2.79
CA VAL A 21 -2.65 -6.98 -2.12
C VAL A 21 -3.78 -6.60 -3.08
N ASP A 22 -4.70 -7.53 -3.30
CA ASP A 22 -5.93 -7.29 -4.03
C ASP A 22 -7.06 -6.90 -3.06
N ILE A 23 -7.27 -5.59 -2.90
CA ILE A 23 -8.31 -5.04 -2.03
C ILE A 23 -9.74 -5.32 -2.53
N THR A 24 -9.91 -5.81 -3.75
CA THR A 24 -11.23 -6.19 -4.29
C THR A 24 -11.65 -7.60 -3.89
N SER A 25 -10.71 -8.39 -3.36
CA SER A 25 -10.94 -9.80 -2.98
C SER A 25 -11.61 -9.97 -1.61
N PHE A 26 -11.69 -8.92 -0.78
CA PHE A 26 -12.30 -8.95 0.55
C PHE A 26 -12.87 -7.58 0.96
N ASP A 27 -13.75 -7.58 1.96
CA ASP A 27 -14.25 -6.35 2.60
C ASP A 27 -13.59 -6.14 3.98
N ALA A 28 -12.68 -5.16 4.06
CA ALA A 28 -11.98 -4.82 5.31
C ALA A 28 -12.72 -3.81 6.19
N ARG A 29 -13.83 -3.21 5.74
CA ARG A 29 -14.55 -2.17 6.52
C ARG A 29 -14.95 -2.65 7.92
N PRO A 30 -15.46 -3.88 8.13
CA PRO A 30 -15.79 -4.37 9.47
C PRO A 30 -14.59 -4.45 10.44
N ILE A 31 -13.40 -4.69 9.90
CA ILE A 31 -12.15 -4.71 10.69
C ILE A 31 -11.82 -3.29 11.14
N ILE A 32 -11.85 -2.32 10.23
CA ILE A 32 -11.63 -0.90 10.53
C ILE A 32 -12.67 -0.37 11.53
N ASP A 33 -13.93 -0.78 11.42
CA ASP A 33 -15.00 -0.46 12.36
C ASP A 33 -14.73 -0.98 13.78
N SER A 34 -14.23 -2.20 13.88
CA SER A 34 -13.81 -2.76 15.16
C SER A 34 -12.61 -2.02 15.76
N MET A 35 -11.66 -1.59 14.91
CA MET A 35 -10.44 -0.88 15.33
C MET A 35 -10.72 0.48 16.01
N ARG A 36 -11.86 1.12 15.76
CA ARG A 36 -12.28 2.36 16.48
C ARG A 36 -12.41 2.16 17.98
N LYS A 37 -12.80 0.96 18.41
CA LYS A 37 -12.98 0.60 19.83
C LYS A 37 -11.69 0.09 20.50
N MET A 38 -10.61 -0.08 19.73
CA MET A 38 -9.32 -0.56 20.22
C MET A 38 -8.42 0.61 20.67
N SER A 39 -7.20 0.33 21.14
CA SER A 39 -6.21 1.33 21.59
C SER A 39 -5.02 1.43 20.61
N PHE A 40 -4.15 2.42 20.84
CA PHE A 40 -2.90 2.65 20.10
C PHE A 40 -3.12 2.74 18.58
N SER A 41 -2.19 2.20 17.80
CA SER A 41 -2.19 2.28 16.33
C SER A 41 -3.46 1.72 15.68
N SER A 42 -4.20 0.83 16.35
CA SER A 42 -5.48 0.36 15.82
C SER A 42 -6.49 1.51 15.74
N ARG A 43 -6.60 2.31 16.79
CA ARG A 43 -7.49 3.49 16.80
C ARG A 43 -7.02 4.53 15.80
N ASP A 44 -5.71 4.73 15.70
CA ASP A 44 -5.13 5.69 14.75
C ASP A 44 -5.42 5.29 13.30
N THR A 45 -5.36 3.99 12.97
CA THR A 45 -5.71 3.48 11.64
C THR A 45 -7.17 3.75 11.30
N ALA A 46 -8.08 3.50 12.24
CA ALA A 46 -9.50 3.76 12.01
C ALA A 46 -9.79 5.26 11.87
N ARG A 47 -9.14 6.10 12.69
CA ARG A 47 -9.21 7.56 12.56
C ARG A 47 -8.64 8.05 11.22
N ALA A 48 -7.55 7.45 10.74
CA ALA A 48 -6.97 7.80 9.45
C ALA A 48 -7.94 7.49 8.29
N ALA A 49 -8.66 6.37 8.37
CA ALA A 49 -9.72 6.06 7.41
C ALA A 49 -10.87 7.09 7.43
N ASP A 50 -11.28 7.53 8.63
CA ASP A 50 -12.30 8.59 8.78
C ASP A 50 -11.83 9.91 8.14
N ILE A 51 -10.60 10.34 8.43
CA ILE A 51 -10.01 11.56 7.85
C ILE A 51 -9.94 11.47 6.32
N PHE A 52 -9.55 10.31 5.79
CA PHE A 52 -9.46 10.13 4.35
C PHE A 52 -10.84 10.18 3.68
N ASN A 53 -11.87 9.56 4.27
CA ASN A 53 -13.24 9.69 3.76
C ASN A 53 -13.73 11.14 3.78
N MET A 54 -13.45 11.89 4.85
CA MET A 54 -13.76 13.32 4.90
C MET A 54 -13.09 14.10 3.77
N ALA A 55 -11.83 13.79 3.44
CA ALA A 55 -11.12 14.42 2.33
C ALA A 55 -11.71 14.07 0.96
N LEU A 56 -12.22 12.84 0.78
CA LEU A 56 -12.87 12.41 -0.46
C LEU A 56 -14.27 13.02 -0.66
N GLU A 57 -14.97 13.33 0.43
CA GLU A 57 -16.30 13.94 0.41
C GLU A 57 -16.26 15.47 0.21
N ASP A 58 -15.12 16.10 0.51
CA ASP A 58 -14.91 17.54 0.39
C ASP A 58 -14.37 17.91 -1.01
N ALA A 59 -15.21 18.54 -1.82
CA ALA A 59 -14.86 18.95 -3.19
C ALA A 59 -13.80 20.07 -3.26
N ASP A 60 -13.57 20.80 -2.17
CA ASP A 60 -12.52 21.82 -2.08
C ASP A 60 -11.20 21.22 -1.54
N CYS A 61 -11.22 19.97 -1.08
CA CYS A 61 -10.03 19.26 -0.62
C CYS A 61 -9.27 18.66 -1.81
N SER A 62 -7.93 18.65 -1.72
CA SER A 62 -7.09 17.98 -2.70
C SER A 62 -6.29 16.84 -2.05
N PRO A 63 -6.67 15.55 -2.23
CA PRO A 63 -5.96 14.42 -1.66
C PRO A 63 -4.66 14.10 -2.41
N TRP A 64 -3.55 14.07 -1.66
CA TRP A 64 -2.21 13.83 -2.21
C TRP A 64 -1.65 12.50 -1.71
N LEU A 65 -1.28 11.62 -2.64
CA LEU A 65 -0.64 10.35 -2.33
C LEU A 65 0.87 10.55 -2.30
N ILE A 66 1.46 10.48 -1.11
CA ILE A 66 2.90 10.57 -0.89
C ILE A 66 3.41 9.17 -0.57
N LEU A 67 4.23 8.59 -1.44
CA LEU A 67 4.70 7.21 -1.30
C LEU A 67 6.23 7.09 -1.33
N ALA A 68 6.72 6.09 -0.59
CA ALA A 68 8.11 5.66 -0.63
C ALA A 68 8.21 4.33 -1.36
N GLY A 69 9.22 4.16 -2.23
CA GLY A 69 9.36 2.95 -3.06
C GLY A 69 9.43 1.62 -2.29
N SER A 70 9.74 1.63 -1.00
CA SER A 70 9.68 0.43 -0.15
C SER A 70 8.27 -0.14 -0.02
N THR A 71 7.22 0.69 -0.06
CA THR A 71 5.83 0.21 0.03
C THR A 71 5.35 -0.38 -1.29
N SER A 72 5.82 0.16 -2.42
CA SER A 72 5.63 -0.41 -3.76
C SER A 72 6.24 -1.81 -3.83
N ALA A 73 7.51 -1.93 -3.41
CA ALA A 73 8.24 -3.21 -3.34
C ALA A 73 7.65 -4.19 -2.30
N GLY A 74 6.97 -3.67 -1.27
CA GLY A 74 6.33 -4.45 -0.22
C GLY A 74 4.96 -5.02 -0.57
N GLY A 75 4.42 -4.74 -1.76
CA GLY A 75 3.14 -5.31 -2.20
C GLY A 75 1.97 -4.32 -2.29
N CYS A 76 2.18 -3.01 -2.11
CA CYS A 76 1.08 -2.05 -2.08
C CYS A 76 0.68 -1.45 -3.43
N MET A 77 1.39 -1.76 -4.53
CA MET A 77 1.16 -1.07 -5.82
C MET A 77 -0.26 -1.16 -6.36
N HIS A 78 -0.94 -2.28 -6.16
CA HIS A 78 -2.34 -2.41 -6.59
C HIS A 78 -3.28 -1.48 -5.82
N VAL A 79 -3.01 -1.23 -4.54
CA VAL A 79 -3.77 -0.26 -3.74
C VAL A 79 -3.62 1.14 -4.34
N TYR A 80 -2.37 1.57 -4.60
CA TYR A 80 -2.10 2.89 -5.17
C TYR A 80 -2.66 3.05 -6.58
N ARG A 81 -2.54 2.01 -7.42
CA ARG A 81 -3.15 1.95 -8.75
C ARG A 81 -4.66 2.20 -8.66
N ASP A 82 -5.33 1.52 -7.75
CA ASP A 82 -6.79 1.60 -7.64
C ASP A 82 -7.24 2.96 -7.09
N MET A 83 -6.51 3.53 -6.13
CA MET A 83 -6.77 4.90 -5.65
C MET A 83 -6.73 5.93 -6.78
N VAL A 84 -5.72 5.86 -7.65
CA VAL A 84 -5.61 6.76 -8.81
C VAL A 84 -6.70 6.45 -9.85
N LYS A 85 -6.91 5.17 -10.17
CA LYS A 85 -7.88 4.72 -11.18
C LYS A 85 -9.31 5.17 -10.85
N PHE A 86 -9.68 5.19 -9.58
CA PHE A 86 -11.01 5.58 -9.12
C PHE A 86 -11.12 7.06 -8.74
N GLY A 87 -10.11 7.88 -9.05
CA GLY A 87 -10.17 9.33 -8.85
C GLY A 87 -10.13 9.74 -7.37
N MET A 88 -9.51 8.94 -6.50
CA MET A 88 -9.40 9.23 -5.07
C MET A 88 -8.22 10.17 -4.75
N ILE A 89 -7.33 10.44 -5.70
CA ILE A 89 -6.07 11.16 -5.52
C ILE A 89 -5.86 12.14 -6.68
N ASP A 90 -5.52 13.38 -6.36
CA ASP A 90 -5.25 14.43 -7.36
C ASP A 90 -3.77 14.52 -7.73
N ALA A 91 -2.89 14.27 -6.77
CA ALA A 91 -1.45 14.41 -6.94
C ALA A 91 -0.70 13.23 -6.32
N VAL A 92 0.34 12.79 -7.02
CA VAL A 92 1.24 11.73 -6.56
C VAL A 92 2.64 12.31 -6.37
N VAL A 93 3.21 12.12 -5.19
CA VAL A 93 4.58 12.50 -4.84
C VAL A 93 5.34 11.25 -4.44
N ALA A 94 6.38 10.91 -5.20
CA ALA A 94 7.07 9.63 -5.05
C ALA A 94 8.58 9.74 -5.26
N THR A 95 9.33 8.83 -4.65
CA THR A 95 10.77 8.68 -4.96
C THR A 95 10.95 7.91 -6.26
N GLY A 96 12.10 8.03 -6.94
CA GLY A 96 12.30 7.42 -8.27
C GLY A 96 12.21 5.89 -8.35
N ALA A 97 12.19 5.18 -7.22
CA ALA A 97 12.00 3.72 -7.16
C ALA A 97 10.53 3.30 -7.01
N SER A 98 9.62 4.27 -6.91
CA SER A 98 8.21 4.05 -6.55
C SER A 98 7.30 3.88 -7.75
#